data_AF-A0A838VNV2-F1
#
_entry.id   AF-A0A838VNV2-F1
#
_cell.length_a   1.000
_cell.length_b   1.000
_cell.length_c   1.000
_cell.angle_alpha   90.00
_cell.angle_beta   90.00
_cell.angle_gamma   90.00
#
_symmetry.space_group_name_H-M   'P 1'
#
loop_
_entity.id
_entity.type
_entity.pdbx_description
1 polymer ?
#
loop_
_entity_poly.entity_id
_entity_poly.type
_entity_poly.pdbx_seq_one_letter_code
_entity_poly.pdbx_strand_id
1 'polypeptide(L)' 'ELDIAQTLEKMGVQKEDIVLGLHPPYKRPYTGYGVA' A
#
# COMPACT_ATOMS: atom_id res chain seq x y z
N GLU A 1 4.67 14.74 6.50
CA GLU A 1 4.93 13.49 5.75
C GLU A 1 3.69 13.18 4.94
N LEU A 2 3.82 12.89 3.64
CA LEU A 2 2.67 12.65 2.75
C LEU A 2 2.46 11.14 2.61
N ASP A 3 1.44 10.61 3.28
CA ASP A 3 1.04 9.20 3.12
C ASP A 3 0.11 9.07 1.90
N ILE A 4 0.72 8.74 0.76
CA ILE A 4 0.02 8.56 -0.51
C ILE A 4 -0.93 7.36 -0.44
N ALA A 5 -0.55 6.29 0.27
CA ALA A 5 -1.40 5.11 0.41
C ALA A 5 -2.71 5.46 1.14
N GLN A 6 -2.62 6.20 2.24
CA GLN A 6 -3.81 6.69 2.95
C GLN A 6 -4.67 7.64 2.11
N THR A 7 -4.05 8.44 1.24
CA THR A 7 -4.81 9.33 0.35
C THR A 7 -5.61 8.53 -0.67
N LEU A 8 -5.01 7.49 -1.25
CA LEU A 8 -5.68 6.58 -2.18
C LEU A 8 -6.82 5.82 -1.50
N GLU A 9 -6.64 5.36 -0.26
CA GLU A 9 -7.73 4.75 0.54
C GLU A 9 -8.91 5.70 0.73
N LYS A 10 -8.66 6.97 1.07
CA LYS A 10 -9.72 8.00 1.21
C LYS A 10 -10.45 8.29 -0.09
N MET A 11 -9.80 8.06 -1.23
CA MET A 11 -10.39 8.17 -2.56
C MET A 11 -11.16 6.90 -2.97
N GLY A 12 -11.18 5.86 -2.12
CA GLY A 12 -11.92 4.62 -2.36
C GLY A 12 -11.12 3.52 -3.05
N VAL A 13 -9.80 3.65 -3.16
CA VAL A 13 -8.94 2.56 -3.66
C VAL A 13 -8.83 1.49 -2.56
N GLN A 14 -9.09 0.23 -2.93
CA GLN A 14 -8.95 -0.89 -1.99
C GLN A 14 -7.48 -1.10 -1.63
N LYS A 15 -7.20 -1.52 -0.38
CA LYS A 15 -5.83 -1.69 0.12
C LYS A 15 -5.05 -2.74 -0.68
N GLU A 16 -5.74 -3.76 -1.15
CA GLU A 16 -5.21 -4.86 -1.92
C GLU A 16 -4.70 -4.41 -3.30
N ASP A 17 -5.22 -3.29 -3.82
CA ASP A 17 -4.84 -2.68 -5.11
C ASP A 17 -3.66 -1.69 -4.97
N ILE A 18 -3.25 -1.37 -3.74
CA ILE A 18 -2.13 -0.46 -3.45
C ILE A 18 -0.90 -1.32 -3.13
N VAL A 19 0.24 -1.10 -3.79
CA VAL A 19 1.50 -1.80 -3.48
C VAL A 19 2.54 -0.81 -2.98
N LEU A 20 3.11 -1.07 -1.81
CA LEU A 20 4.21 -0.26 -1.26
C LEU A 20 5.54 -0.58 -1.96
N GLY A 21 5.75 -0.02 -3.15
CA GLY A 21 6.92 -0.30 -4.00
C GLY A 21 8.27 0.05 -3.36
N LEU A 22 8.29 1.01 -2.42
CA LEU A 22 9.49 1.38 -1.66
C LEU A 22 9.85 0.37 -0.56
N HIS A 23 8.96 -0.56 -0.22
CA HIS A 23 9.25 -1.65 0.70
C HIS A 23 9.85 -2.86 -0.06
N PRO A 24 10.86 -3.53 0.52
CA PRO A 24 11.35 -4.80 -0.01
C PRO A 24 10.21 -5.83 -0.17
N PRO A 25 10.24 -6.69 -1.20
CA PRO A 25 9.16 -7.65 -1.47
C PRO A 25 8.78 -8.51 -0.26
N TYR A 26 9.77 -8.98 0.51
CA TYR A 26 9.54 -9.81 1.70
C TYR A 26 8.81 -9.09 2.84
N LYS A 27 8.74 -7.74 2.84
CA LYS A 27 8.00 -6.97 3.85
C LYS A 27 6.55 -6.72 3.47
N ARG A 28 6.22 -6.73 2.17
CA ARG A 28 4.88 -6.39 1.65
C ARG A 28 3.75 -7.24 2.26
N PRO A 29 3.91 -8.55 2.50
CA PRO A 29 2.85 -9.35 3.15
C PRO A 29 2.46 -8.88 4.55
N TYR A 30 3.31 -8.10 5.22
CA TYR A 30 3.10 -7.61 6.59
C TYR A 30 2.61 -6.16 6.65
N THR A 31 2.40 -5.50 5.50
CA THR A 31 1.99 -4.08 5.46
C THR A 31 0.48 -3.89 5.41
N GLY A 32 -0.30 -4.96 5.16
CA GLY A 32 -1.75 -4.88 4.96
C GLY A 32 -2.16 -4.22 3.63
N TYR A 33 -1.23 -4.14 2.69
CA TYR A 33 -1.41 -3.65 1.32
C TYR A 33 -1.09 -4.79 0.33
N GLY A 34 -1.29 -4.57 -0.97
CA GLY A 34 -0.97 -5.52 -2.02
C GLY A 34 0.50 -5.99 -2.04
N VAL A 35 0.72 -7.19 -2.58
CA VAL A 35 2.01 -7.91 -2.56
C VAL A 35 2.71 -8.06 -3.92
N ALA A 36 2.09 -7.63 -5.02
CA ALA A 36 2.57 -7.84 -6.39
C ALA A 36 3.98 -7.28 -6.67
#